data_AF-A0A386WV08-F1
#
_entry.id   AF-A0A386WV08-F1
#
_cell.length_a   1.000
_cell.length_b   1.000
_cell.length_c   1.000
_cell.angle_alpha   90.00
_cell.angle_beta   90.00
_cell.angle_gamma   90.00
#
_symmetry.space_group_name_H-M   'P 1'
#
loop_
_entity.id
_entity.type
_entity.pdbx_description
1 polymer ?
#
loop_
_entity_poly.entity_id
_entity_poly.type
_entity_poly.pdbx_seq_one_letter_code
_entity_poly.pdbx_strand_id
1 'polypeptide(L)' 'MIWTVTDKSKRMPVDAQPTADGTVALTVAGSQVRSRVVEAKFRFGRQDLHKAHFSSCPQAKTWRRR' A
#
# COMPACT_ATOMS: atom_id res chain seq x y z
N MET A 1 6.49 7.93 3.35
CA MET A 1 5.71 7.39 2.20
C MET A 1 6.67 6.78 1.21
N ILE A 2 6.33 5.63 0.63
CA ILE A 2 7.10 4.92 -0.40
C ILE A 2 6.27 4.90 -1.68
N TRP A 3 6.91 5.16 -2.82
CA TRP A 3 6.28 5.00 -4.13
C TRP A 3 6.44 3.58 -4.63
N THR A 4 5.31 2.91 -4.88
CA THR A 4 5.27 1.53 -5.36
C THR A 4 4.53 1.44 -6.68
N VAL A 5 4.62 0.27 -7.31
CA VAL A 5 3.85 -0.05 -8.52
C VAL A 5 2.97 -1.26 -8.30
N THR A 6 1.69 -1.14 -8.67
CA THR A 6 0.73 -2.24 -8.59
C THR A 6 1.04 -3.32 -9.65
N ASP A 7 0.42 -4.48 -9.50
CA ASP A 7 0.36 -5.52 -10.54
C ASP A 7 -0.06 -4.98 -11.93
N LYS A 8 -1.00 -4.02 -11.96
CA LYS A 8 -1.48 -3.34 -13.18
C LYS A 8 -0.61 -2.14 -13.61
N SER A 9 0.66 -2.08 -13.21
CA SER A 9 1.61 -1.03 -13.56
C SER A 9 1.19 0.41 -13.17
N LYS A 10 0.30 0.57 -12.19
CA LYS A 10 -0.10 1.89 -11.67
C LYS A 10 0.79 2.29 -10.50
N ARG A 11 1.19 3.56 -10.45
CA ARG A 11 1.92 4.10 -9.29
C ARG A 11 0.96 4.25 -8.12
N MET A 12 1.37 3.78 -6.95
CA MET A 12 0.59 3.88 -5.72
C MET A 12 1.50 4.34 -4.57
N PRO A 13 1.11 5.39 -3.83
CA PRO A 13 1.83 5.76 -2.62
C PRO A 13 1.39 4.85 -1.46
N VAL A 14 2.36 4.33 -0.71
CA VAL A 14 2.16 3.44 0.43
C VAL A 14 2.86 4.03 1.65
N ASP A 15 2.29 3.84 2.84
CA ASP A 15 2.91 4.24 4.09
C ASP A 15 4.20 3.46 4.35
N ALA A 16 5.24 4.16 4.80
CA ALA A 16 6.55 3.53 4.98
C ALA A 16 6.55 2.53 6.14
N GLN A 17 5.75 2.77 7.18
CA GLN A 17 5.61 1.84 8.29
C GLN A 17 4.41 0.91 8.08
N PRO A 18 4.54 -0.37 8.46
CA PRO A 18 3.41 -1.27 8.51
C PRO A 18 2.44 -0.86 9.62
N THR A 19 1.19 -1.30 9.51
CA THR A 19 0.11 -0.99 10.44
C THR A 19 -0.70 -2.25 10.75
N ALA A 20 -1.24 -2.37 11.95
CA ALA A 20 -2.03 -3.54 12.37
C ALA A 20 -3.26 -3.81 11.48
N ASP A 21 -3.85 -2.76 10.92
CA ASP A 21 -4.96 -2.80 9.97
C ASP A 21 -4.52 -2.57 8.51
N GLY A 22 -3.24 -2.83 8.24
CA GLY A 22 -2.65 -2.79 6.91
C GLY A 22 -3.29 -3.83 5.98
N THR A 23 -3.27 -3.53 4.69
CA THR A 23 -3.83 -4.43 3.66
C THR A 23 -2.92 -4.60 2.45
N VAL A 24 -1.82 -3.84 2.39
CA VAL A 24 -0.89 -3.80 1.25
C VAL A 24 0.39 -4.52 1.64
N ALA A 25 0.70 -5.60 0.93
CA ALA A 25 2.02 -6.23 1.01
C ALA A 25 2.97 -5.56 0.02
N LEU A 26 4.22 -5.40 0.43
CA LEU A 26 5.30 -4.91 -0.40
C LEU A 26 6.19 -6.07 -0.83
N THR A 27 6.66 -6.03 -2.08
CA THR A 27 7.61 -7.03 -2.60
C THR A 27 8.62 -6.32 -3.48
N VAL A 28 9.89 -6.65 -3.33
CA VAL A 28 10.96 -6.10 -4.18
C VAL A 28 11.07 -6.97 -5.43
N ALA A 29 11.00 -6.35 -6.60
CA ALA A 29 11.17 -7.00 -7.90
C ALA A 29 12.19 -6.20 -8.72
N GLY A 30 13.45 -6.66 -8.74
CA GLY A 30 14.56 -5.91 -9.32
C GLY A 30 14.77 -4.58 -8.59
N SER A 31 14.83 -3.47 -9.33
CA SER A 31 14.97 -2.12 -8.78
C SER A 31 13.64 -1.47 -8.34
N GLN A 32 12.52 -2.20 -8.41
CA GLN A 32 11.19 -1.65 -8.17
C GLN A 32 10.49 -2.31 -6.98
N VAL A 33 9.88 -1.49 -6.12
CA VAL A 33 8.99 -1.95 -5.06
C VAL A 33 7.58 -2.11 -5.64
N ARG A 34 7.07 -3.33 -5.61
CA ARG A 34 5.71 -3.65 -6.00
C ARG A 34 4.80 -3.71 -4.78
N SER A 35 3.54 -3.37 -5.00
CA SER A 35 2.50 -3.40 -3.97
C SER A 35 1.32 -4.24 -4.43
N ARG A 36 0.83 -5.11 -3.54
CA ARG A 36 -0.37 -5.92 -3.77
C ARG A 36 -1.31 -5.82 -2.58
N VAL A 37 -2.60 -5.66 -2.85
CA VAL A 37 -3.62 -5.77 -1.81
C VAL A 37 -3.81 -7.24 -1.44
N VAL A 38 -3.68 -7.54 -0.16
CA VAL A 38 -3.85 -8.88 0.41
C VAL A 38 -5.34 -9.08 0.73
N GLU A 39 -5.91 -10.20 0.30
CA GLU A 39 -7.29 -10.58 0.64
C GLU A 39 -7.44 -10.82 2.15
N ALA A 40 -8.61 -10.51 2.71
CA ALA A 40 -8.86 -10.55 4.15
C ALA A 40 -8.46 -11.88 4.81
N LYS A 41 -8.73 -13.02 4.15
CA LYS A 41 -8.40 -14.37 4.63
C LYS A 41 -6.90 -14.62 4.83
N PHE A 42 -6.03 -13.84 4.20
CA PHE A 42 -4.57 -13.95 4.30
C PHE A 42 -3.94 -12.83 5.14
N ARG A 43 -4.74 -11.99 5.81
CA ARG A 43 -4.25 -10.89 6.65
C ARG A 43 -3.97 -11.33 8.08
N PHE A 44 -4.68 -12.35 8.57
CA PHE A 44 -4.58 -12.78 9.96
C PHE A 44 -3.14 -13.18 10.31
N GLY A 45 -2.62 -12.64 11.43
CA GLY A 45 -1.26 -12.90 11.91
C GLY A 45 -0.14 -12.15 11.20
N ARG A 46 -0.42 -11.39 10.13
CA ARG A 46 0.61 -10.61 9.42
C ARG A 46 0.85 -9.27 10.09
N GLN A 47 2.12 -8.95 10.29
CA GLN A 47 2.58 -7.67 10.87
C GLN A 47 3.36 -6.80 9.86
N ASP A 48 3.52 -7.31 8.63
CA ASP A 48 4.27 -6.68 7.53
C ASP A 48 3.35 -5.96 6.52
N LEU A 49 2.08 -5.73 6.90
CA LEU A 49 1.11 -5.10 6.03
C LEU A 49 1.11 -3.59 6.19
N HIS A 50 1.15 -2.90 5.07
CA HIS A 50 1.12 -1.44 4.98
C HIS A 50 -0.26 -0.94 4.59
N LYS A 51 -0.45 0.38 4.70
CA LYS A 51 -1.61 1.08 4.16
C LYS A 51 -1.27 1.85 2.90
N ALA A 52 -2.24 1.95 2.00
CA ALA A 52 -2.13 2.93 0.92
C ALA A 52 -2.19 4.34 1.52
N HIS A 53 -1.24 5.20 1.17
CA HIS A 53 -1.08 6.51 1.80
C HIS A 53 -2.31 7.42 1.65
N PHE A 54 -3.10 7.23 0.58
CA PHE A 54 -4.35 7.96 0.40
C PHE A 54 -5.41 7.64 1.47
N SER A 55 -5.28 6.52 2.19
CA SER A 55 -6.21 6.15 3.27
C SER A 55 -5.85 6.82 4.60
N SER A 56 -4.56 7.15 4.79
CA SER A 56 -4.04 7.80 5.99
C SER A 56 -3.91 9.31 5.84
N CYS A 57 -3.71 9.82 4.62
CA CYS A 57 -3.59 11.25 4.35
C CYS A 57 -4.96 11.98 4.47
N PRO A 58 -5.12 12.92 5.42
CA PRO A 58 -6.39 13.62 5.63
C PRO A 58 -6.85 14.42 4.40
N GLN A 59 -5.87 14.98 3.67
CA GLN A 59 -6.13 15.77 2.46
C GLN A 59 -6.35 14.90 1.22
N ALA A 60 -6.19 13.58 1.30
CA ALA A 60 -6.31 12.70 0.14
C ALA A 60 -7.68 12.86 -0.56
N LYS A 61 -8.76 13.09 0.19
CA LYS A 61 -10.10 13.35 -0.36
C LYS A 61 -10.12 14.59 -1.28
N THR A 62 -9.34 15.62 -0.96
CA THR A 62 -9.22 16.85 -1.76
C THR A 62 -8.47 16.58 -3.06
N TRP A 63 -7.36 15.83 -2.99
CA TRP A 63 -6.47 15.58 -4.13
C TRP A 63 -6.88 14.39 -5.02
N ARG A 64 -7.74 13.50 -4.53
CA ARG A 64 -8.30 12.39 -5.32
C ARG A 64 -9.49 12.79 -6.19
N ARG A 65 -10.03 14.00 -6.04
CA ARG A 65 -11.08 14.50 -6.93
C ARG A 65 -10.46 14.64 -8.32
N ARG A 66 -11.02 13.87 -9.26
CA ARG A 66 -10.69 13.87 -10.67
C ARG A 66 -11.93 14.34 -11.42
#